data_AF-A0A957U6A5-F1
#
_entry.id   AF-A0A957U6A5-F1
#
_cell.length_a   1.000
_cell.length_b   1.000
_cell.length_c   1.000
_cell.angle_alpha   90.00
_cell.angle_beta   90.00
_cell.angle_gamma   90.00
#
_symmetry.space_group_name_H-M   'P 1'
#
loop_
_entity.id
_entity.type
_entity.pdbx_description
1 polymer ?
#
loop_
_entity_poly.entity_id
_entity_poly.type
_entity_poly.pdbx_seq_one_letter_code
_entity_poly.pdbx_strand_id
1 'polypeptide(L)'
;KGLEWDRVYLVAVNDFSFPGGGEGDTYRGERWYVRDSLNLVAEAEEQLRQLHMGTLDEYVPGKATQAARQEIAAERLRLLYVGMTRAQRELILTYNTGRKKQDPSAPALAFQALSTMLQKAQDEASIPVETD
;
A
#
# COMPACT_ATOMS: atom_id res chain seq x y z
N LYS A 1 4.52 15.56 -14.38
CA LYS A 1 3.15 14.99 -14.52
C LYS A 1 2.69 15.35 -15.93
N GLY A 2 2.38 14.38 -16.80
CA GLY A 2 2.01 14.64 -18.22
C GLY A 2 2.91 14.01 -19.29
N LEU A 3 3.89 13.18 -18.90
CA LEU A 3 4.69 12.40 -19.84
C LEU A 3 4.23 10.94 -19.80
N GLU A 4 4.12 10.34 -20.98
CA GLU A 4 3.86 8.91 -21.20
C GLU A 4 5.11 8.26 -21.79
N TRP A 5 5.28 6.97 -21.54
CA TRP A 5 6.48 6.22 -21.91
C TRP A 5 6.09 4.91 -22.58
N ASP A 6 6.86 4.51 -23.60
CA ASP A 6 6.69 3.19 -24.22
C ASP A 6 6.77 2.06 -23.19
N ARG A 7 7.73 2.14 -22.28
CA ARG A 7 7.96 1.16 -21.22
C ARG A 7 8.11 1.81 -19.86
N VAL A 8 7.45 1.25 -18.85
CA VAL A 8 7.57 1.68 -17.45
C VAL A 8 7.98 0.50 -16.58
N TYR A 9 8.96 0.74 -15.70
CA TYR A 9 9.35 -0.18 -14.64
C TYR A 9 8.92 0.39 -13.29
N LEU A 10 8.02 -0.30 -12.60
CA LEU A 10 7.68 -0.04 -11.21
C LEU A 10 8.38 -1.08 -10.34
N VAL A 11 9.43 -0.65 -9.67
CA VAL A 11 10.26 -1.50 -8.82
C VAL A 11 9.88 -1.37 -7.36
N ALA A 12 10.25 -2.38 -6.56
CA ALA A 12 10.01 -2.40 -5.12
C ALA A 12 8.53 -2.25 -4.73
N VAL A 13 7.62 -2.88 -5.49
CA VAL A 13 6.18 -2.90 -5.19
C VAL A 13 5.87 -3.89 -4.05
N ASN A 14 6.43 -3.61 -2.87
CA ASN A 14 6.30 -4.40 -1.64
C ASN A 14 5.48 -3.67 -0.55
N ASP A 15 5.09 -4.39 0.50
CA ASP A 15 4.34 -3.92 1.67
C ASP A 15 4.98 -2.72 2.40
N PHE A 16 6.30 -2.55 2.31
CA PHE A 16 7.02 -1.40 2.86
C PHE A 16 6.85 -0.13 2.00
N SER A 17 6.87 -0.28 0.67
CA SER A 17 6.84 0.87 -0.25
C SER A 17 5.41 1.24 -0.63
N PHE A 18 4.51 0.25 -0.70
CA PHE A 18 3.11 0.35 -1.04
C PHE A 18 2.26 -0.45 -0.03
N PRO A 19 2.20 -0.04 1.24
CA PRO A 19 1.37 -0.67 2.26
C PRO A 19 -0.11 -0.70 1.86
N GLY A 20 -0.82 -1.76 2.25
CA GLY A 20 -2.24 -1.96 1.99
C GLY A 20 -3.19 -1.37 3.04
N GLY A 21 -2.69 -0.86 4.16
CA GLY A 21 -3.52 -0.32 5.24
C GLY A 21 -3.80 -1.33 6.37
N GLY A 22 -3.19 -2.52 6.30
CA GLY A 22 -3.33 -3.59 7.30
C GLY A 22 -2.28 -3.52 8.40
N GLU A 23 -2.48 -4.33 9.45
CA GLU A 23 -1.56 -4.42 10.60
C GLU A 23 -0.23 -5.11 10.28
N GLY A 24 -0.21 -5.98 9.27
CA GLY A 24 1.01 -6.66 8.81
C GLY A 24 1.90 -5.82 7.90
N ASP A 25 1.45 -4.62 7.50
CA ASP A 25 2.23 -3.72 6.67
C ASP A 25 3.24 -2.92 7.51
N THR A 26 4.30 -2.43 6.87
CA THR A 26 5.28 -1.56 7.55
C THR A 26 5.02 -0.09 7.22
N TYR A 27 4.84 0.73 8.26
CA TYR A 27 4.65 2.18 8.12
C TYR A 27 5.84 2.96 8.65
N ARG A 28 6.37 3.90 7.85
CA ARG A 28 7.53 4.72 8.25
C ARG A 28 7.29 5.57 9.50
N GLY A 29 6.04 5.91 9.80
CA GLY A 29 5.65 6.70 10.97
C GLY A 29 5.54 5.87 12.27
N GLU A 30 5.57 4.54 12.17
CA GLU A 30 5.34 3.63 13.30
C GLU A 30 6.66 3.00 13.70
N ARG A 31 7.25 3.50 14.79
CA ARG A 31 8.55 3.02 15.26
C ARG A 31 8.34 1.74 16.07
N TRP A 32 9.13 0.71 15.79
CA TRP A 32 9.04 -0.62 16.43
C TRP A 32 9.09 -0.61 17.98
N TYR A 33 9.71 0.41 18.58
CA TYR A 33 9.83 0.54 20.03
C TYR A 33 8.65 1.31 20.67
N VAL A 34 7.74 1.85 19.86
CA VAL A 34 6.53 2.52 20.33
C VAL A 34 5.49 1.44 20.62
N ARG A 35 4.84 1.55 21.78
CA ARG A 35 3.77 0.63 22.19
C ARG A 35 2.70 0.54 21.11
N ASP A 36 2.15 -0.66 20.92
CA ASP A 36 1.03 -0.93 20.00
C ASP A 36 1.26 -0.43 18.56
N SER A 37 2.52 -0.21 18.16
CA SER A 37 2.90 0.40 16.88
C SER A 37 2.18 1.73 16.59
N LEU A 38 1.93 2.54 17.61
CA LEU A 38 1.26 3.82 17.43
C LEU A 38 2.06 4.78 16.54
N ASN A 39 1.36 5.47 15.65
CA ASN A 39 1.88 6.63 14.97
C ASN A 39 1.74 7.84 15.89
N LEU A 40 2.77 8.12 16.69
CA LEU A 40 2.74 9.17 17.71
C LEU A 40 2.41 10.56 17.16
N VAL A 41 2.76 10.84 15.90
CA VAL A 41 2.41 12.13 15.27
C VAL A 41 0.90 12.19 15.05
N ALA A 42 0.30 11.17 14.44
CA ALA A 42 -1.14 11.12 14.21
C ALA A 42 -1.92 11.14 15.53
N GLU A 43 -1.46 10.41 16.55
CA GLU A 43 -2.09 10.42 17.88
C GLU A 43 -1.99 11.81 18.55
N ALA A 44 -0.84 12.48 18.45
CA ALA A 44 -0.66 13.83 19.02
C ALA A 44 -1.51 14.88 18.29
N GLU A 45 -1.61 14.80 16.97
CA GLU A 45 -2.48 15.66 16.16
C GLU A 45 -3.95 15.48 16.55
N GLU A 46 -4.39 14.24 16.75
CA GLU A 46 -5.76 13.94 17.17
C GLU A 46 -6.05 14.44 18.59
N GLN A 47 -5.13 14.24 19.54
CA GLN A 47 -5.27 14.79 20.89
C GLN A 47 -5.35 16.31 20.87
N LEU A 48 -4.50 16.98 20.08
CA LEU A 48 -4.53 18.43 19.93
C LEU A 48 -5.84 18.92 19.31
N ARG A 49 -6.33 18.22 18.28
CA ARG A 49 -7.61 18.52 17.63
C ARG A 49 -8.77 18.42 18.62
N GLN A 50 -8.80 17.37 19.42
CA GLN A 50 -9.85 17.17 20.43
C GLN A 50 -9.77 18.19 21.57
N LEU A 51 -8.57 18.47 22.09
CA LEU A 51 -8.35 19.56 23.06
C LEU A 51 -8.84 20.91 22.53
N HIS A 52 -8.57 21.21 21.26
CA HIS A 52 -9.07 22.41 20.61
C HIS A 52 -10.61 22.44 20.53
N MET A 53 -11.26 21.28 20.41
CA MET A 53 -12.72 21.13 20.45
C MET A 53 -13.30 21.10 21.88
N GLY A 54 -12.46 21.16 22.91
CA GLY A 54 -12.85 21.39 24.30
C GLY A 54 -12.83 20.18 25.22
N THR A 55 -12.53 18.97 24.73
CA THR A 55 -12.38 17.78 25.57
C THR A 55 -11.47 16.72 24.94
N LEU A 56 -10.86 15.88 25.77
CA LEU A 56 -10.14 14.65 25.36
C LEU A 56 -10.95 13.38 25.63
N ASP A 57 -12.18 13.49 26.12
CA ASP A 57 -12.98 12.33 26.57
C ASP A 57 -13.26 11.33 25.44
N GLU A 58 -13.26 11.78 24.19
CA GLU A 58 -13.51 10.97 22.99
C GLU A 58 -12.23 10.35 22.39
N TYR A 59 -11.05 10.64 22.96
CA TYR A 59 -9.79 10.16 22.44
C TYR A 59 -9.64 8.66 22.71
N VAL A 60 -9.48 7.90 21.64
CA VAL A 60 -9.22 6.46 21.69
C VAL A 60 -7.88 6.18 21.02
N PRO A 61 -6.85 5.76 21.78
CA PRO A 61 -5.54 5.43 21.23
C PRO A 61 -5.64 4.46 20.06
N GLY A 62 -4.90 4.73 19.00
CA GLY A 62 -4.80 3.86 17.83
C GLY A 62 -5.84 4.13 16.74
N LYS A 63 -6.94 4.84 17.03
CA LYS A 63 -7.89 5.26 15.98
C LYS A 63 -7.23 6.20 14.97
N ALA A 64 -6.47 7.18 15.45
CA ALA A 64 -5.77 8.13 14.58
C ALA A 64 -4.64 7.42 13.81
N THR A 65 -3.93 6.48 14.44
CA THR A 65 -2.96 5.62 13.77
C THR A 65 -3.61 4.82 12.64
N GLN A 66 -4.74 4.15 12.88
CA GLN A 66 -5.43 3.38 11.85
C GLN A 66 -5.92 4.27 10.70
N ALA A 67 -6.43 5.47 10.99
CA ALA A 67 -6.77 6.44 9.97
C ALA A 67 -5.54 6.84 9.12
N ALA A 68 -4.41 7.15 9.76
CA ALA A 68 -3.17 7.47 9.08
C ALA A 68 -2.65 6.32 8.20
N ARG A 69 -2.79 5.06 8.62
CA ARG A 69 -2.47 3.88 7.79
C ARG A 69 -3.30 3.85 6.51
N GLN A 70 -4.60 4.09 6.62
CA GLN A 70 -5.52 4.12 5.47
C GLN A 70 -5.20 5.27 4.51
N GLU A 71 -4.87 6.46 5.04
CA GLU A 71 -4.46 7.59 4.23
C GLU A 71 -3.17 7.33 3.45
N ILE A 72 -2.17 6.75 4.12
CA ILE A 72 -0.92 6.34 3.48
C ILE A 72 -1.19 5.28 2.42
N ALA A 73 -2.00 4.26 2.71
CA ALA A 73 -2.34 3.21 1.76
C ALA A 73 -3.04 3.78 0.52
N ALA A 74 -4.04 4.65 0.72
CA ALA A 74 -4.75 5.33 -0.36
C ALA A 74 -3.80 6.15 -1.23
N GLU A 75 -2.89 6.92 -0.62
CA GLU A 75 -1.94 7.73 -1.37
C GLU A 75 -0.93 6.88 -2.14
N ARG A 76 -0.43 5.80 -1.55
CA ARG A 76 0.48 4.88 -2.22
C ARG A 76 -0.20 4.15 -3.37
N LEU A 77 -1.46 3.77 -3.22
CA LEU A 77 -2.26 3.20 -4.31
C LEU A 77 -2.48 4.21 -5.45
N ARG A 78 -2.71 5.49 -5.14
CA ARG A 78 -2.79 6.56 -6.17
C ARG A 78 -1.47 6.69 -6.93
N LEU A 79 -0.33 6.69 -6.22
CA LEU A 79 0.98 6.76 -6.85
C LEU A 79 1.26 5.53 -7.73
N LEU A 80 0.88 4.34 -7.27
CA LEU A 80 0.99 3.11 -8.05
C LEU A 80 0.17 3.22 -9.34
N TYR A 81 -1.10 3.59 -9.23
CA TYR A 81 -2.00 3.78 -10.37
C TYR A 81 -1.46 4.82 -11.37
N VAL A 82 -1.01 5.97 -10.88
CA VAL A 82 -0.44 7.03 -11.74
C VAL A 82 0.83 6.54 -12.43
N GLY A 83 1.65 5.71 -11.78
CA GLY A 83 2.84 5.12 -12.37
C GLY A 83 2.49 4.09 -13.45
N MET A 84 1.54 3.19 -13.17
CA MET A 84 1.09 2.15 -14.11
C MET A 84 0.52 2.77 -15.39
N THR A 85 -0.31 3.79 -15.24
CA THR A 85 -0.99 4.46 -16.36
C THR A 85 -0.06 5.33 -17.21
N ARG A 86 1.25 5.39 -16.93
CA ARG A 86 2.23 6.01 -17.82
C ARG A 86 2.75 5.09 -18.92
N ALA A 87 2.52 3.78 -18.81
CA ALA A 87 2.98 2.81 -19.79
C ALA A 87 2.05 2.77 -21.01
N GLN A 88 2.62 2.93 -22.21
CA GLN A 88 1.87 2.81 -23.46
C GLN A 88 1.93 1.40 -24.07
N ARG A 89 3.07 0.71 -23.94
CA ARG A 89 3.28 -0.61 -24.56
C ARG A 89 3.62 -1.68 -23.54
N GLU A 90 4.53 -1.39 -22.62
CA GLU A 90 5.03 -2.37 -21.67
C GLU A 90 5.07 -1.84 -20.24
N LEU A 91 4.54 -2.63 -19.32
CA LEU A 91 4.52 -2.35 -17.90
C LEU A 91 5.15 -3.53 -17.16
N ILE A 92 6.25 -3.26 -16.45
CA ILE A 92 6.96 -4.26 -15.65
C ILE A 92 6.83 -3.86 -14.18
N LEU A 93 6.23 -4.73 -13.37
CA LEU A 93 6.19 -4.57 -11.92
C LEU A 93 7.12 -5.60 -11.29
N THR A 94 7.95 -5.16 -10.35
CA THR A 94 8.77 -6.04 -9.52
C THR A 94 8.65 -5.67 -8.06
N TYR A 95 8.80 -6.67 -7.18
CA TYR A 95 8.95 -6.45 -5.75
C TYR A 95 10.27 -7.06 -5.28
N ASN A 96 10.73 -6.63 -4.11
CA ASN A 96 11.89 -7.22 -3.45
C ASN A 96 11.54 -7.53 -2.00
N THR A 97 12.26 -8.48 -1.42
CA THR A 97 12.05 -8.97 -0.04
C THR A 97 12.88 -8.21 1.00
N GLY A 98 13.49 -7.08 0.62
CA GLY A 98 14.31 -6.27 1.52
C GLY A 98 15.65 -6.92 1.91
N ARG A 99 16.31 -6.32 2.91
CA ARG A 99 17.67 -6.74 3.35
C ARG A 99 17.65 -7.71 4.53
N LYS A 100 16.58 -7.71 5.34
CA LYS A 100 16.48 -8.52 6.56
C LYS A 100 15.95 -9.91 6.18
N LYS A 101 16.78 -10.94 6.31
CA LYS A 101 16.36 -12.33 6.02
C LYS A 101 15.31 -12.87 6.99
N GLN A 102 15.29 -12.36 8.22
CA GLN A 102 14.39 -12.81 9.30
C GLN A 102 12.98 -12.21 9.17
N ASP A 103 12.85 -11.12 8.42
CA ASP A 103 11.61 -10.37 8.26
C ASP A 103 11.58 -9.79 6.83
N PRO A 104 11.36 -10.66 5.82
CA PRO A 104 11.37 -10.25 4.44
C PRO A 104 10.09 -9.48 4.09
N SER A 105 10.22 -8.40 3.33
CA SER A 105 9.07 -7.67 2.80
C SER A 105 8.21 -8.55 1.90
N ALA A 106 6.91 -8.57 2.14
CA ALA A 106 5.94 -9.22 1.29
C ALA A 106 5.64 -8.38 0.04
N PRO A 107 5.18 -8.98 -1.07
CA PRO A 107 4.64 -8.20 -2.19
C PRO A 107 3.46 -7.36 -1.71
N ALA A 108 3.33 -6.13 -2.24
CA ALA A 108 2.25 -5.24 -1.86
C ALA A 108 0.88 -5.86 -2.14
N LEU A 109 -0.14 -5.53 -1.35
CA LEU A 109 -1.50 -6.05 -1.55
C LEU A 109 -2.00 -5.79 -2.99
N ALA A 110 -1.75 -4.60 -3.53
CA ALA A 110 -2.09 -4.26 -4.91
C ALA A 110 -1.34 -5.11 -5.94
N PHE A 111 -0.08 -5.45 -5.69
CA PHE A 111 0.70 -6.35 -6.54
C PHE A 111 0.10 -7.76 -6.54
N GLN A 112 -0.26 -8.28 -5.36
CA GLN A 112 -0.89 -9.59 -5.23
C GLN A 112 -2.24 -9.62 -5.97
N ALA A 113 -3.08 -8.60 -5.80
CA ALA A 113 -4.37 -8.49 -6.49
C ALA A 113 -4.21 -8.47 -8.02
N LEU A 114 -3.27 -7.68 -8.55
CA LEU A 114 -2.98 -7.65 -9.99
C LEU A 114 -2.47 -9.01 -10.50
N SER A 115 -1.57 -9.66 -9.77
CA SER A 115 -1.07 -11.00 -10.11
C SER A 115 -2.22 -12.02 -10.19
N THR A 116 -3.12 -12.01 -9.20
CA THR A 116 -4.31 -12.89 -9.21
C THR A 116 -5.24 -12.59 -10.38
N MET A 117 -5.47 -11.31 -10.71
CA MET A 117 -6.30 -10.94 -11.86
C MET A 117 -5.69 -11.39 -13.20
N LEU A 118 -4.37 -11.25 -13.35
CA LEU A 118 -3.66 -11.70 -14.56
C LEU A 118 -3.68 -13.22 -14.71
N GLN A 119 -3.47 -13.96 -13.62
CA GLN A 119 -3.55 -15.42 -13.65
C GLN A 119 -4.93 -15.88 -14.11
N LYS A 120 -6.01 -15.30 -13.53
CA LYS A 120 -7.39 -15.63 -13.94
C LYS A 120 -7.64 -15.34 -15.42
N ALA A 121 -7.19 -14.18 -15.91
CA ALA A 121 -7.36 -13.84 -17.33
C ALA A 121 -6.58 -14.79 -18.27
N GLN A 122 -5.42 -15.27 -17.84
CA GLN A 122 -4.63 -16.27 -18.59
C GLN A 122 -5.31 -17.64 -18.60
N ASP A 123 -5.86 -18.05 -17.46
CA ASP A 123 -6.60 -19.31 -17.33
C ASP A 123 -7.85 -19.30 -18.22
N GLU A 124 -8.62 -18.21 -18.21
CA GLU A 124 -9.81 -18.01 -19.06
C GLU A 124 -9.47 -18.01 -20.57
N ALA A 125 -8.38 -17.36 -20.97
CA ALA A 125 -7.93 -17.35 -22.35
C ALA A 125 -7.38 -18.71 -22.84
N SER A 126 -7.06 -19.61 -21.91
CA SER A 126 -6.53 -20.96 -22.21
C SER A 126 -7.62 -22.03 -22.33
N ILE A 127 -8.89 -21.70 -22.05
CA ILE A 127 -10.02 -22.61 -22.25
C ILE A 127 -10.32 -22.69 -23.76
N PRO A 128 -10.24 -23.87 -24.40
CA PRO A 128 -10.58 -23.99 -25.81
C PRO A 128 -12.07 -23.69 -25.98
N VAL A 129 -12.39 -22.75 -26.87
CA VAL A 129 -13.77 -22.53 -27.32
C VAL A 129 -14.18 -23.80 -28.10
N GLU A 130 -15.03 -24.64 -27.50
CA GLU A 130 -15.73 -25.70 -28.25
C GLU A 130 -16.56 -25.03 -29.34
N THR A 131 -16.09 -25.13 -30.58
CA THR A 131 -16.89 -24.81 -31.77
C THR A 131 -17.79 -26.01 -32.05
N ASP A 132 -19.09 -25.86 -31.81
CA ASP A 132 -20.18 -26.69 -32.36
C ASP A 132 -20.24 -26.62 -33.89
#